data_AF-A0A956IHJ5-F1
#
_entry.id   AF-A0A956IHJ5-F1
#
_cell.length_a   1.000
_cell.length_b   1.000
_cell.length_c   1.000
_cell.angle_alpha   90.00
_cell.angle_beta   90.00
_cell.angle_gamma   90.00
#
_symmetry.space_group_name_H-M   'P 1'
#
loop_
_entity.id
_entity.type
_entity.pdbx_description
1 polymer ?
#
loop_
_entity_poly.entity_id
_entity_poly.type
_entity_poly.pdbx_seq_one_letter_code
_entity_poly.pdbx_strand_id
1 'polypeptide(L)'
;MALGIDVPEEQRDAATYAVAALHALGREERRGRRPVRLLEAGHATWNQFRGRLGARHLLELLLEDGAVTQPRAFTVPEGLDLSVLSHGLVAGWLSEVPSLALEAPGEDYIGEQAARLGVSTRLAKSSLHRLKPHHRVLELPGSGGQLAYHLVTTHDDVYLQDVFTIACGDWREATLAGLVAVEVGLSGDAPVWLDPELRRARKDGRVWDYVVGLDPAKGGRFESLLLQQWFPKATVLLV
;
A
#
# COMPACT_ATOMS: atom_id res chain seq x y z
N MET A 1 7.48 15.19 7.56
CA MET A 1 6.20 15.94 7.64
C MET A 1 6.15 16.90 6.45
N ALA A 2 5.94 16.42 5.23
CA ALA A 2 6.25 17.19 4.01
C ALA A 2 5.05 17.59 3.14
N LEU A 3 3.82 17.19 3.50
CA LEU A 3 2.58 17.51 2.76
C LEU A 3 1.49 18.04 3.72
N GLY A 4 1.92 18.59 4.87
CA GLY A 4 1.07 18.98 6.00
C GLY A 4 0.53 20.40 5.86
N ILE A 5 -0.50 20.56 5.04
CA ILE A 5 -1.47 21.65 5.24
C ILE A 5 -2.43 21.18 6.34
N ASP A 6 -2.93 22.10 7.15
CA ASP A 6 -3.94 21.81 8.18
C ASP A 6 -5.22 21.30 7.48
N VAL A 7 -5.32 19.97 7.30
CA VAL A 7 -6.40 19.34 6.56
C VAL A 7 -7.60 19.18 7.51
N PRO A 8 -8.79 19.71 7.15
CA PRO A 8 -10.01 19.53 7.92
C PRO A 8 -10.28 18.05 8.19
N GLU A 9 -10.83 17.74 9.36
CA GLU A 9 -11.01 16.36 9.81
C GLU A 9 -11.79 15.51 8.80
N GLU A 10 -12.81 16.09 8.18
CA GLU A 10 -13.64 15.47 7.15
C GLU A 10 -12.90 15.17 5.84
N GLN A 11 -11.74 15.78 5.59
CA GLN A 11 -10.93 15.56 4.39
C GLN A 11 -9.70 14.68 4.66
N ARG A 12 -9.41 14.34 5.92
CA ARG A 12 -8.14 13.69 6.31
C ARG A 12 -7.92 12.36 5.62
N ASP A 13 -8.93 11.52 5.51
CA ASP A 13 -8.77 10.19 4.89
C ASP A 13 -8.50 10.31 3.38
N ALA A 14 -9.28 11.14 2.67
CA ALA A 14 -9.08 11.42 1.26
C ALA A 14 -7.71 12.03 0.99
N ALA A 15 -7.28 12.98 1.83
CA ALA A 15 -5.96 13.61 1.75
C ALA A 15 -4.84 12.61 2.02
N THR A 16 -4.97 11.78 3.05
CA THR A 16 -3.97 10.76 3.42
C THR A 16 -3.75 9.78 2.27
N TYR A 17 -4.83 9.28 1.68
CA TYR A 17 -4.77 8.44 0.50
C TYR A 17 -4.12 9.16 -0.69
N ALA A 18 -4.59 10.35 -1.05
CA ALA A 18 -4.09 11.10 -2.20
C ALA A 18 -2.59 11.40 -2.10
N VAL A 19 -2.13 11.82 -0.92
CA VAL A 19 -0.72 12.09 -0.63
C VAL A 19 0.13 10.81 -0.71
N ALA A 20 -0.36 9.69 -0.17
CA ALA A 20 0.32 8.41 -0.28
C ALA A 20 0.48 7.97 -1.75
N ALA A 21 -0.58 8.10 -2.53
CA ALA A 21 -0.61 7.74 -3.95
C ALA A 21 0.26 8.68 -4.81
N LEU A 22 0.23 10.00 -4.57
CA LEU A 22 1.11 10.95 -5.26
C LEU A 22 2.59 10.67 -5.00
N HIS A 23 2.97 10.32 -3.76
CA HIS A 23 4.35 9.93 -3.46
C HIS A 23 4.75 8.68 -4.26
N ALA A 24 3.87 7.68 -4.34
CA ALA A 24 4.11 6.47 -5.09
C ALA A 24 4.24 6.72 -6.60
N LEU A 25 3.34 7.52 -7.19
CA LEU A 25 3.40 7.90 -8.60
C LEU A 25 4.68 8.67 -8.92
N GLY A 26 5.05 9.64 -8.09
CA GLY A 26 6.29 10.42 -8.27
C GLY A 26 7.52 9.53 -8.23
N ARG A 27 7.53 8.54 -7.33
CA ARG A 27 8.58 7.52 -7.26
C ARG A 27 8.64 6.64 -8.50
N GLU A 28 7.50 6.21 -9.03
CA GLU A 28 7.44 5.42 -10.27
C GLU A 28 7.95 6.19 -11.49
N GLU A 29 7.57 7.47 -11.62
CA GLU A 29 8.08 8.33 -12.69
C GLU A 29 9.58 8.56 -12.55
N ARG A 30 10.06 8.81 -11.32
CA ARG A 30 11.49 9.01 -11.04
C ARG A 30 12.32 7.78 -11.40
N ARG A 31 11.79 6.58 -11.17
CA ARG A 31 12.41 5.30 -11.54
C ARG A 31 12.27 4.93 -13.02
N GLY A 32 11.58 5.74 -13.82
CA GLY A 32 11.31 5.45 -15.22
C GLY A 32 10.34 4.28 -15.43
N ARG A 33 9.61 3.86 -14.40
CA ARG A 33 8.56 2.81 -14.50
C ARG A 33 7.24 3.35 -15.05
N ARG A 34 7.08 4.67 -15.07
CA ARG A 34 5.92 5.38 -15.64
C ARG A 34 6.35 6.60 -16.46
N PRO A 35 5.55 7.01 -17.47
CA PRO A 35 5.77 8.27 -18.18
C PRO A 35 5.73 9.47 -17.23
N VAL A 36 6.61 10.44 -17.45
CA VAL A 36 6.70 11.64 -16.61
C VAL A 36 5.52 12.58 -16.89
N ARG A 37 4.66 12.78 -15.90
CA ARG A 37 3.52 13.72 -15.93
C ARG A 37 3.39 14.48 -14.62
N LEU A 38 3.56 13.79 -13.49
CA LEU A 38 3.57 14.38 -12.17
C LEU A 38 4.85 15.19 -11.90
N LEU A 39 6.00 14.68 -12.38
CA LEU A 39 7.30 15.35 -12.27
C LEU A 39 7.61 16.27 -13.47
N GLU A 40 6.67 16.44 -14.39
CA GLU A 40 6.80 17.40 -15.50
C GLU A 40 6.90 18.83 -14.95
N ALA A 41 7.92 19.58 -15.40
CA ALA A 41 8.14 20.95 -14.96
C ALA A 41 6.90 21.83 -15.21
N GLY A 42 6.29 22.31 -14.13
CA GLY A 42 5.09 23.13 -14.18
C GLY A 42 3.88 22.46 -14.83
N HIS A 43 3.86 21.12 -14.93
CA HIS A 43 2.79 20.35 -15.57
C HIS A 43 2.39 20.92 -16.94
N ALA A 44 3.39 21.25 -17.78
CA ALA A 44 3.21 21.98 -19.03
C ALA A 44 2.18 21.33 -19.96
N THR A 45 2.24 20.01 -20.14
CA THR A 45 1.29 19.25 -20.97
C THR A 45 -0.13 19.37 -20.41
N TRP A 46 -0.30 19.15 -19.11
CA TRP A 46 -1.61 19.32 -18.47
C TRP A 46 -2.15 20.74 -18.64
N ASN A 47 -1.32 21.75 -18.40
CA ASN A 47 -1.71 23.16 -18.52
C ASN A 47 -2.13 23.55 -19.94
N GLN A 48 -1.58 22.89 -20.96
CA GLN A 48 -1.99 23.09 -22.35
C GLN A 48 -3.39 22.50 -22.64
N PHE A 49 -3.74 21.35 -22.08
CA PHE A 49 -4.94 20.59 -22.46
C PHE A 49 -6.10 20.63 -21.44
N ARG A 50 -5.86 21.08 -20.21
CA ARG A 50 -6.84 20.98 -19.10
C ARG A 50 -8.15 21.77 -19.30
N GLY A 51 -8.15 22.81 -20.14
CA GLY A 51 -9.29 23.71 -20.28
C GLY A 51 -9.73 24.29 -18.93
N ARG A 52 -10.93 23.92 -18.46
CA ARG A 52 -11.49 24.37 -17.17
C ARG A 52 -11.13 23.46 -15.98
N LEU A 53 -10.44 22.34 -16.21
CA LEU A 53 -10.11 21.37 -15.17
C LEU A 53 -8.95 21.88 -14.30
N GLY A 54 -9.14 21.90 -12.97
CA GLY A 54 -8.08 22.24 -12.00
C GLY A 54 -7.25 21.06 -11.47
N ALA A 55 -6.36 21.36 -10.51
CA ALA A 55 -5.38 20.40 -9.93
C ALA A 55 -5.98 19.09 -9.39
N ARG A 56 -7.13 19.13 -8.70
CA ARG A 56 -7.85 17.91 -8.30
C ARG A 56 -8.14 16.95 -9.46
N HIS A 57 -8.54 17.45 -10.63
CA HIS A 57 -8.81 16.59 -11.78
C HIS A 57 -7.52 15.98 -12.36
N LEU A 58 -6.37 16.67 -12.24
CA LEU A 58 -5.08 16.07 -12.58
C LEU A 58 -4.74 14.93 -11.62
N LEU A 59 -4.97 15.11 -10.31
CA LEU A 59 -4.83 14.02 -9.34
C LEU A 59 -5.72 12.83 -9.70
N GLU A 60 -7.02 13.05 -9.96
CA GLU A 60 -7.96 11.99 -10.36
C GLU A 60 -7.48 11.26 -11.61
N LEU A 61 -7.06 11.99 -12.66
CA LEU A 61 -6.53 11.41 -13.89
C LEU A 61 -5.26 10.57 -13.65
N LEU A 62 -4.33 11.06 -12.83
CA LEU A 62 -3.11 10.33 -12.49
C LEU A 62 -3.41 9.02 -11.73
N LEU A 63 -4.42 9.03 -10.86
CA LEU A 63 -4.88 7.84 -10.14
C LEU A 63 -5.58 6.85 -11.07
N GLU A 64 -6.44 7.32 -11.96
CA GLU A 64 -7.11 6.48 -12.97
C GLU A 64 -6.08 5.75 -13.85
N ASP A 65 -5.09 6.49 -14.38
CA ASP A 65 -4.01 5.91 -15.17
C ASP A 65 -3.10 4.98 -14.34
N GLY A 66 -2.87 5.32 -13.08
CA GLY A 66 -2.22 4.47 -12.10
C GLY A 66 -2.93 3.11 -11.97
N ALA A 67 -4.25 3.16 -11.79
CA ALA A 67 -5.10 2.02 -11.49
C ALA A 67 -5.21 1.03 -12.65
N VAL A 68 -5.00 1.46 -13.90
CA VAL A 68 -4.97 0.57 -15.07
C VAL A 68 -3.95 -0.57 -14.90
N THR A 69 -2.80 -0.27 -14.31
CA THR A 69 -1.71 -1.24 -14.13
C THR A 69 -1.59 -1.73 -12.70
N GLN A 70 -1.92 -0.90 -11.72
CA GLN A 70 -1.75 -1.21 -10.30
C GLN A 70 -3.02 -0.82 -9.51
N PRO A 71 -4.16 -1.49 -9.78
CA PRO A 71 -5.48 -1.08 -9.28
C PRO A 71 -5.54 -0.98 -7.76
N ARG A 72 -4.95 -1.94 -7.03
CA ARG A 72 -5.00 -1.94 -5.56
C ARG A 72 -4.35 -0.70 -4.93
N ALA A 73 -3.36 -0.10 -5.58
CA ALA A 73 -2.65 1.08 -5.09
C ALA A 73 -3.37 2.39 -5.41
N PHE A 74 -4.03 2.46 -6.59
CA PHE A 74 -4.46 3.74 -7.18
C PHE A 74 -5.96 3.86 -7.44
N THR A 75 -6.73 2.77 -7.34
CA THR A 75 -8.19 2.87 -7.24
C THR A 75 -8.54 3.49 -5.90
N VAL A 76 -9.30 4.59 -5.95
CA VAL A 76 -9.79 5.28 -4.75
C VAL A 76 -10.57 4.28 -3.88
N PRO A 77 -10.18 4.11 -2.60
CA PRO A 77 -10.88 3.20 -1.72
C PRO A 77 -12.36 3.53 -1.57
N GLU A 78 -13.17 2.48 -1.40
CA GLU A 78 -14.61 2.63 -1.18
C GLU A 78 -14.88 3.50 0.05
N GLY A 79 -15.80 4.45 -0.08
CA GLY A 79 -16.16 5.39 0.97
C GLY A 79 -15.28 6.64 1.05
N LEU A 80 -14.18 6.72 0.29
CA LEU A 80 -13.43 7.95 0.14
C LEU A 80 -13.94 8.75 -1.06
N ASP A 81 -14.06 10.06 -0.88
CA ASP A 81 -14.44 11.00 -1.93
C ASP A 81 -13.32 12.02 -2.11
N LEU A 82 -12.68 12.05 -3.28
CA LEU A 82 -11.64 13.04 -3.58
C LEU A 82 -12.23 14.42 -3.91
N SER A 83 -13.53 14.51 -4.19
CA SER A 83 -14.20 15.77 -4.54
C SER A 83 -14.21 16.79 -3.39
N VAL A 84 -14.07 16.31 -2.16
CA VAL A 84 -13.96 17.13 -0.95
C VAL A 84 -12.63 17.90 -0.88
N LEU A 85 -11.62 17.49 -1.66
CA LEU A 85 -10.30 18.11 -1.65
C LEU A 85 -10.31 19.39 -2.49
N SER A 86 -9.87 20.50 -1.90
CA SER A 86 -9.79 21.76 -2.65
C SER A 86 -8.69 21.73 -3.72
N HIS A 87 -8.91 22.43 -4.84
CA HIS A 87 -7.90 22.57 -5.88
C HIS A 87 -6.59 23.20 -5.37
N GLY A 88 -6.66 24.14 -4.42
CA GLY A 88 -5.49 24.79 -3.83
C GLY A 88 -4.64 23.83 -3.01
N LEU A 89 -5.29 22.98 -2.21
CA LEU A 89 -4.64 21.94 -1.42
C LEU A 89 -3.88 20.96 -2.34
N VAL A 90 -4.56 20.43 -3.36
CA VAL A 90 -3.95 19.50 -4.32
C VAL A 90 -2.83 20.17 -5.11
N ALA A 91 -3.00 21.43 -5.53
CA ALA A 91 -1.94 22.18 -6.22
C ALA A 91 -0.67 22.33 -5.36
N GLY A 92 -0.84 22.59 -4.05
CA GLY A 92 0.26 22.61 -3.09
C GLY A 92 1.02 21.29 -3.10
N TRP A 93 0.32 20.17 -2.92
CA TRP A 93 0.96 18.85 -2.93
C TRP A 93 1.67 18.53 -4.25
N LEU A 94 1.02 18.79 -5.39
CA LEU A 94 1.62 18.55 -6.70
C LEU A 94 2.93 19.33 -6.89
N SER A 95 3.03 20.54 -6.32
CA SER A 95 4.26 21.34 -6.34
C SER A 95 5.35 20.83 -5.41
N GLU A 96 4.98 20.13 -4.32
CA GLU A 96 5.89 19.58 -3.32
C GLU A 96 6.44 18.20 -3.72
N VAL A 97 5.72 17.41 -4.53
CA VAL A 97 6.14 16.04 -4.93
C VAL A 97 7.60 15.97 -5.43
N PRO A 98 8.08 16.87 -6.31
CA PRO A 98 9.46 16.80 -6.80
C PRO A 98 10.54 16.95 -5.70
N SER A 99 10.18 17.51 -4.54
CA SER A 99 11.07 17.72 -3.39
C SER A 99 11.12 16.53 -2.42
N LEU A 100 10.24 15.53 -2.59
CA LEU A 100 10.21 14.35 -1.76
C LEU A 100 11.44 13.44 -2.02
N ALA A 101 11.74 12.56 -1.08
CA ALA A 101 12.80 11.55 -1.20
C ALA A 101 12.37 10.38 -2.12
N LEU A 102 12.08 10.69 -3.40
CA LEU A 102 11.53 9.74 -4.37
C LEU A 102 12.44 8.54 -4.67
N GLU A 103 13.72 8.63 -4.35
CA GLU A 103 14.73 7.58 -4.56
C GLU A 103 15.19 6.91 -3.25
N ALA A 104 14.52 7.20 -2.12
CA ALA A 104 14.82 6.54 -0.85
C ALA A 104 14.82 5.01 -0.99
N PRO A 105 15.59 4.26 -0.19
CA PRO A 105 15.52 2.81 -0.14
C PRO A 105 14.07 2.32 0.03
N GLY A 106 13.74 1.17 -0.56
CA GLY A 106 12.37 0.66 -0.55
C GLY A 106 11.84 0.38 0.85
N GLU A 107 12.69 -0.10 1.77
CA GLU A 107 12.31 -0.30 3.18
C GLU A 107 11.94 1.01 3.87
N ASP A 108 12.74 2.06 3.69
CA ASP A 108 12.48 3.38 4.26
C ASP A 108 11.17 3.96 3.68
N TYR A 109 11.01 3.87 2.36
CA TYR A 109 9.81 4.32 1.65
C TYR A 109 8.53 3.61 2.16
N ILE A 110 8.55 2.29 2.29
CA ILE A 110 7.40 1.53 2.79
C ILE A 110 7.11 1.87 4.26
N GLY A 111 8.15 2.03 5.09
CA GLY A 111 7.99 2.46 6.48
C GLY A 111 7.36 3.86 6.60
N GLU A 112 7.77 4.81 5.77
CA GLU A 112 7.17 6.14 5.71
C GLU A 112 5.70 6.12 5.23
N GLN A 113 5.39 5.28 4.22
CA GLN A 113 4.02 5.10 3.74
C GLN A 113 3.13 4.46 4.81
N ALA A 114 3.65 3.48 5.55
CA ALA A 114 2.94 2.86 6.67
C ALA A 114 2.61 3.90 7.76
N ALA A 115 3.60 4.70 8.16
CA ALA A 115 3.40 5.78 9.13
C ALA A 115 2.35 6.81 8.65
N ARG A 116 2.41 7.18 7.37
CA ARG A 116 1.46 8.11 6.75
C ARG A 116 0.04 7.56 6.75
N LEU A 117 -0.12 6.28 6.40
CA LEU A 117 -1.40 5.58 6.39
C LEU A 117 -1.85 5.16 7.80
N GLY A 118 -1.11 5.51 8.87
CA GLY A 118 -1.47 5.11 10.23
C GLY A 118 -1.41 3.61 10.48
N VAL A 119 -0.72 2.84 9.63
CA VAL A 119 -0.49 1.41 9.79
C VAL A 119 0.71 1.20 10.72
N SER A 120 0.69 0.10 11.50
CA SER A 120 1.78 -0.18 12.45
C SER A 120 3.14 -0.23 11.75
N THR A 121 4.12 0.51 12.27
CA THR A 121 5.52 0.49 11.82
C THR A 121 6.41 -0.40 12.69
N ARG A 122 5.84 -0.98 13.76
CA ARG A 122 6.59 -1.81 14.73
C ARG A 122 6.55 -3.26 14.30
N LEU A 123 7.60 -3.71 13.61
CA LEU A 123 7.70 -5.07 13.07
C LEU A 123 8.97 -5.75 13.59
N ALA A 124 8.87 -6.86 14.33
CA ALA A 124 10.04 -7.64 14.72
C ALA A 124 10.38 -8.70 13.67
N LYS A 125 10.89 -8.27 12.51
CA LYS A 125 11.10 -9.10 11.31
C LYS A 125 12.06 -10.29 11.50
N SER A 126 12.94 -10.25 12.52
CA SER A 126 14.03 -11.21 12.73
C SER A 126 13.60 -12.64 13.05
N SER A 127 12.35 -12.87 13.44
CA SER A 127 11.81 -14.20 13.74
C SER A 127 11.11 -14.87 12.54
N LEU A 128 11.07 -14.21 11.38
CA LEU A 128 10.43 -14.78 10.20
C LEU A 128 11.27 -15.90 9.58
N HIS A 129 10.61 -16.99 9.22
CA HIS A 129 11.25 -18.17 8.65
C HIS A 129 11.64 -17.95 7.17
N ARG A 130 12.63 -18.73 6.71
CA ARG A 130 13.01 -18.76 5.29
C ARG A 130 11.88 -19.34 4.44
N LEU A 131 11.42 -18.58 3.44
CA LEU A 131 10.39 -19.03 2.51
C LEU A 131 10.97 -19.74 1.29
N LYS A 132 10.12 -20.54 0.62
CA LYS A 132 10.39 -21.21 -0.65
C LYS A 132 9.29 -20.84 -1.65
N PRO A 133 9.54 -20.90 -2.96
CA PRO A 133 8.59 -20.45 -3.99
C PRO A 133 7.24 -21.20 -4.00
N HIS A 134 7.21 -22.45 -3.50
CA HIS A 134 5.97 -23.24 -3.45
C HIS A 134 5.16 -23.04 -2.17
N HIS A 135 5.68 -22.31 -1.18
CA HIS A 135 4.93 -22.04 0.04
C HIS A 135 3.75 -21.11 -0.25
N ARG A 136 2.68 -21.26 0.53
CA ARG A 136 1.55 -20.33 0.59
C ARG A 136 1.52 -19.65 1.94
N VAL A 137 1.55 -18.32 1.91
CA VAL A 137 1.65 -17.48 3.10
C VAL A 137 0.45 -16.56 3.19
N LEU A 138 -0.27 -16.64 4.31
CA LEU A 138 -1.29 -15.67 4.68
C LEU A 138 -0.66 -14.64 5.61
N GLU A 139 -0.55 -13.39 5.15
CA GLU A 139 -0.26 -12.26 6.03
C GLU A 139 -1.56 -11.76 6.67
N LEU A 140 -1.55 -11.61 7.99
CA LEU A 140 -2.69 -11.21 8.80
C LEU A 140 -2.89 -9.67 8.80
N PRO A 141 -4.12 -9.20 9.08
CA PRO A 141 -4.39 -7.78 9.29
C PRO A 141 -3.48 -7.13 10.35
N GLY A 142 -3.06 -5.90 10.08
CA GLY A 142 -2.27 -5.05 10.98
C GLY A 142 -0.97 -4.51 10.37
N SER A 143 -0.32 -5.27 9.49
CA SER A 143 0.96 -4.89 8.88
C SER A 143 0.85 -4.33 7.47
N GLY A 144 -0.27 -4.51 6.77
CA GLY A 144 -0.52 -3.93 5.44
C GLY A 144 0.50 -4.34 4.37
N GLY A 145 0.99 -5.59 4.40
CA GLY A 145 1.93 -6.12 3.41
C GLY A 145 3.41 -5.89 3.74
N GLN A 146 3.73 -5.25 4.86
CA GLN A 146 5.12 -4.98 5.23
C GLN A 146 5.93 -6.24 5.52
N LEU A 147 5.29 -7.31 6.04
CA LEU A 147 5.98 -8.59 6.28
C LEU A 147 6.25 -9.30 4.95
N ALA A 148 5.27 -9.33 4.05
CA ALA A 148 5.43 -9.83 2.69
C ALA A 148 6.52 -9.06 1.93
N TYR A 149 6.54 -7.73 2.02
CA TYR A 149 7.58 -6.89 1.43
C TYR A 149 8.97 -7.31 1.90
N HIS A 150 9.17 -7.42 3.22
CA HIS A 150 10.44 -7.83 3.79
C HIS A 150 10.85 -9.22 3.29
N LEU A 151 9.93 -10.18 3.28
CA LEU A 151 10.22 -11.55 2.87
C LEU A 151 10.56 -11.65 1.37
N VAL A 152 9.80 -10.98 0.51
CA VAL A 152 10.05 -10.93 -0.95
C VAL A 152 11.39 -10.26 -1.27
N THR A 153 11.78 -9.22 -0.52
CA THR A 153 13.03 -8.49 -0.78
C THR A 153 14.27 -9.15 -0.18
N THR A 154 14.11 -10.09 0.75
CA THR A 154 15.22 -10.81 1.40
C THR A 154 15.42 -12.23 0.89
N HIS A 155 14.50 -12.75 0.09
CA HIS A 155 14.53 -14.11 -0.43
C HIS A 155 14.46 -14.13 -1.94
N ASP A 156 15.47 -14.70 -2.57
CA ASP A 156 15.46 -14.96 -4.00
C ASP A 156 14.31 -15.92 -4.37
N ASP A 157 13.77 -15.76 -5.58
CA ASP A 157 12.70 -16.58 -6.18
C ASP A 157 11.35 -16.58 -5.45
N VAL A 158 11.16 -15.72 -4.45
CA VAL A 158 9.88 -15.53 -3.75
C VAL A 158 9.18 -14.30 -4.32
N TYR A 159 8.09 -14.52 -5.06
CA TYR A 159 7.30 -13.44 -5.65
C TYR A 159 5.99 -13.21 -4.90
N LEU A 160 5.60 -11.95 -4.78
CA LEU A 160 4.43 -11.53 -4.00
C LEU A 160 3.15 -12.22 -4.48
N GLN A 161 2.89 -12.18 -5.78
CA GLN A 161 1.67 -12.72 -6.42
C GLN A 161 1.56 -14.25 -6.32
N ASP A 162 2.69 -14.94 -6.17
CA ASP A 162 2.72 -16.39 -6.13
C ASP A 162 2.62 -16.90 -4.70
N VAL A 163 3.36 -16.31 -3.77
CA VAL A 163 3.51 -16.88 -2.43
C VAL A 163 2.49 -16.32 -1.45
N PHE A 164 2.07 -15.07 -1.60
CA PHE A 164 1.36 -14.35 -0.55
C PHE A 164 -0.13 -14.19 -0.80
N THR A 165 -0.86 -14.04 0.30
CA THR A 165 -2.16 -13.40 0.36
C THR A 165 -2.15 -12.49 1.58
N ILE A 166 -2.43 -11.20 1.37
CA ILE A 166 -2.38 -10.18 2.41
C ILE A 166 -3.82 -9.87 2.81
N ALA A 167 -4.22 -10.30 4.00
CA ALA A 167 -5.50 -9.92 4.58
C ALA A 167 -5.35 -8.56 5.28
N CYS A 168 -6.18 -7.61 4.89
CA CYS A 168 -6.16 -6.24 5.39
C CYS A 168 -7.39 -5.97 6.26
N GLY A 169 -7.20 -5.21 7.33
CA GLY A 169 -8.25 -4.80 8.25
C GLY A 169 -9.15 -3.69 7.71
N ASP A 170 -8.58 -2.77 6.95
CA ASP A 170 -9.26 -1.60 6.41
C ASP A 170 -8.63 -1.15 5.07
N TRP A 171 -9.09 -0.02 4.56
CA TRP A 171 -8.56 0.55 3.32
C TRP A 171 -7.11 1.00 3.46
N ARG A 172 -6.66 1.45 4.63
CA ARG A 172 -5.30 1.97 4.85
C ARG A 172 -4.28 0.86 4.67
N GLU A 173 -4.55 -0.28 5.30
CA GLU A 173 -3.74 -1.49 5.10
C GLU A 173 -3.81 -2.01 3.66
N ALA A 174 -4.98 -1.96 3.03
CA ALA A 174 -5.14 -2.42 1.64
C ALA A 174 -4.38 -1.51 0.64
N THR A 175 -4.39 -0.19 0.86
CA THR A 175 -3.60 0.78 0.11
C THR A 175 -2.12 0.51 0.31
N LEU A 176 -1.64 0.33 1.55
CA LEU A 176 -0.22 0.03 1.80
C LEU A 176 0.20 -1.26 1.10
N ALA A 177 -0.63 -2.31 1.15
CA ALA A 177 -0.34 -3.57 0.46
C ALA A 177 -0.31 -3.41 -1.07
N GLY A 178 -1.15 -2.52 -1.61
CA GLY A 178 -1.05 -2.07 -3.00
C GLY A 178 0.28 -1.35 -3.30
N LEU A 179 0.71 -0.44 -2.44
CA LEU A 179 1.98 0.27 -2.59
C LEU A 179 3.20 -0.67 -2.47
N VAL A 180 3.12 -1.69 -1.63
CA VAL A 180 4.10 -2.79 -1.57
C VAL A 180 4.17 -3.50 -2.92
N ALA A 181 3.02 -3.84 -3.51
CA ALA A 181 2.97 -4.45 -4.83
C ALA A 181 3.62 -3.56 -5.91
N VAL A 182 3.36 -2.24 -5.89
CA VAL A 182 4.03 -1.27 -6.78
C VAL A 182 5.55 -1.26 -6.55
N GLU A 183 6.00 -1.23 -5.29
CA GLU A 183 7.43 -1.16 -4.96
C GLU A 183 8.17 -2.38 -5.53
N VAL A 184 7.63 -3.58 -5.36
CA VAL A 184 8.22 -4.83 -5.89
C VAL A 184 8.00 -5.03 -7.40
N GLY A 185 7.34 -4.08 -8.08
CA GLY A 185 7.16 -4.09 -9.53
C GLY A 185 6.04 -5.02 -10.02
N LEU A 186 5.10 -5.41 -9.14
CA LEU A 186 3.93 -6.16 -9.55
C LEU A 186 2.99 -5.28 -10.38
N SER A 187 2.51 -5.83 -11.50
CA SER A 187 1.46 -5.25 -12.32
C SER A 187 0.23 -6.17 -12.28
N GLY A 188 -0.96 -5.60 -12.39
CA GLY A 188 -2.25 -6.27 -12.20
C GLY A 188 -2.71 -6.30 -10.74
N ASP A 189 -3.57 -7.27 -10.44
CA ASP A 189 -4.16 -7.40 -9.11
C ASP A 189 -3.14 -7.89 -8.08
N ALA A 190 -2.89 -7.05 -7.07
CA ALA A 190 -2.15 -7.47 -5.89
C ALA A 190 -2.95 -8.52 -5.10
N PRO A 191 -2.29 -9.49 -4.43
CA PRO A 191 -2.95 -10.57 -3.69
C PRO A 191 -3.50 -10.07 -2.33
N VAL A 192 -4.34 -9.04 -2.37
CA VAL A 192 -4.85 -8.30 -1.21
C VAL A 192 -6.33 -8.57 -1.02
N TRP A 193 -6.71 -9.01 0.18
CA TRP A 193 -8.09 -9.23 0.58
C TRP A 193 -8.46 -8.28 1.72
N LEU A 194 -9.52 -7.49 1.53
CA LEU A 194 -10.16 -6.81 2.65
C LEU A 194 -10.95 -7.86 3.44
N ASP A 195 -10.33 -8.40 4.48
CA ASP A 195 -10.85 -9.52 5.27
C ASP A 195 -10.47 -9.37 6.75
N PRO A 196 -11.01 -8.34 7.43
CA PRO A 196 -10.62 -7.99 8.79
C PRO A 196 -10.81 -9.12 9.80
N GLU A 197 -11.73 -10.05 9.52
CA GLU A 197 -12.13 -11.15 10.40
C GLU A 197 -11.71 -12.53 9.84
N LEU A 198 -10.82 -12.54 8.83
CA LEU A 198 -10.33 -13.75 8.16
C LEU A 198 -11.46 -14.68 7.68
N ARG A 199 -12.64 -14.15 7.36
CA ARG A 199 -13.81 -14.93 6.95
C ARG A 199 -13.59 -15.53 5.57
N ARG A 200 -13.01 -14.76 4.65
CA ARG A 200 -12.64 -15.24 3.32
C ARG A 200 -11.50 -16.23 3.42
N ALA A 201 -10.44 -15.91 4.17
CA ALA A 201 -9.29 -16.80 4.35
C ALA A 201 -9.67 -18.18 4.92
N ARG A 202 -10.65 -18.23 5.83
CA ARG A 202 -11.17 -19.49 6.38
C ARG A 202 -12.06 -20.27 5.41
N LYS A 203 -12.77 -19.58 4.51
CA LYS A 203 -13.71 -20.19 3.55
C LYS A 203 -13.08 -20.57 2.20
N ASP A 204 -11.93 -19.97 1.85
CA ASP A 204 -11.25 -20.18 0.56
C ASP A 204 -10.82 -21.63 0.34
N GLY A 205 -10.75 -22.45 1.40
CA GLY A 205 -10.37 -23.87 1.32
C GLY A 205 -8.88 -24.09 1.02
N ARG A 206 -8.12 -23.02 0.83
CA ARG A 206 -6.67 -23.05 0.62
C ARG A 206 -5.94 -23.54 1.86
N VAL A 207 -4.93 -24.38 1.63
CA VAL A 207 -3.99 -24.79 2.67
C VAL A 207 -2.84 -23.77 2.70
N TRP A 208 -2.56 -23.26 3.90
CA TRP A 208 -1.46 -22.33 4.15
C TRP A 208 -0.30 -23.07 4.79
N ASP A 209 0.91 -22.82 4.31
CA ASP A 209 2.13 -23.30 4.96
C ASP A 209 2.50 -22.40 6.13
N TYR A 210 2.29 -21.09 5.97
CA TYR A 210 2.56 -20.08 6.99
C TYR A 210 1.39 -19.12 7.15
N VAL A 211 1.12 -18.76 8.40
CA VAL A 211 0.24 -17.65 8.77
C VAL A 211 1.11 -16.68 9.55
N VAL A 212 1.38 -15.50 8.99
CA VAL A 212 2.30 -14.52 9.55
C VAL A 212 1.54 -13.26 9.94
N GLY A 213 1.88 -12.66 11.07
CA GLY A 213 1.22 -11.43 11.50
C GLY A 213 1.90 -10.78 12.69
N LEU A 214 1.30 -9.73 13.22
CA LEU A 214 1.81 -9.06 14.41
C LEU A 214 1.42 -9.80 15.68
N ASP A 215 2.31 -9.78 16.66
CA ASP A 215 2.02 -10.21 18.02
C ASP A 215 0.96 -9.28 18.65
N PRO A 216 -0.08 -9.80 19.34
CA PRO A 216 -1.06 -8.99 20.05
C PRO A 216 -0.46 -7.95 21.00
N ALA A 217 0.65 -8.27 21.68
CA ALA A 217 1.36 -7.33 22.54
C ALA A 217 1.99 -6.14 21.78
N LYS A 218 2.12 -6.26 20.44
CA LYS A 218 2.68 -5.25 19.53
C LYS A 218 1.65 -4.68 18.56
N GLY A 219 0.35 -4.91 18.81
CA GLY A 219 -0.75 -4.38 18.01
C GLY A 219 -1.37 -5.38 17.03
N GLY A 220 -1.01 -6.66 17.12
CA GLY A 220 -1.71 -7.74 16.44
C GLY A 220 -3.14 -7.95 16.94
N ARG A 221 -4.02 -8.42 16.06
CA ARG A 221 -5.45 -8.64 16.39
C ARG A 221 -5.77 -10.08 16.74
N PHE A 222 -4.89 -11.03 16.42
CA PHE A 222 -5.17 -12.45 16.48
C PHE A 222 -4.19 -13.18 17.39
N GLU A 223 -4.73 -14.01 18.27
CA GLU A 223 -3.93 -14.86 19.14
C GLU A 223 -3.52 -16.16 18.45
N SER A 224 -2.34 -16.68 18.81
CA SER A 224 -1.78 -17.89 18.21
C SER A 224 -2.70 -19.11 18.34
N LEU A 225 -3.33 -19.32 19.51
CA LEU A 225 -4.23 -20.46 19.75
C LEU A 225 -5.43 -20.45 18.80
N LEU A 226 -6.02 -19.27 18.57
CA LEU A 226 -7.15 -19.11 17.68
C LEU A 226 -6.76 -19.38 16.23
N LEU A 227 -5.61 -18.84 15.80
CA LEU A 227 -5.09 -19.06 14.45
C LEU A 227 -4.76 -20.54 14.20
N GLN A 228 -4.22 -21.24 15.18
CA GLN A 228 -3.96 -22.69 15.08
C GLN A 228 -5.26 -23.50 14.95
N GLN A 229 -6.36 -23.06 15.57
CA GLN A 229 -7.66 -23.71 15.37
C GLN A 229 -8.21 -23.46 13.96
N TRP A 230 -8.04 -22.25 13.42
CA TRP A 230 -8.53 -21.90 12.09
C TRP A 230 -7.66 -22.46 10.96
N PHE A 231 -6.35 -22.55 11.17
CA PHE A 231 -5.36 -22.97 10.18
C PHE A 231 -4.44 -24.06 10.75
N PRO A 232 -4.98 -25.25 11.08
CA PRO A 232 -4.25 -26.27 11.85
C PRO A 232 -3.05 -26.90 11.14
N LYS A 233 -2.91 -26.69 9.83
CA LYS A 233 -1.79 -27.19 9.02
C LYS A 233 -0.68 -26.14 8.82
N ALA A 234 -0.94 -24.89 9.19
CA ALA A 234 0.00 -23.80 8.97
C ALA A 234 0.94 -23.62 10.17
N THR A 235 2.16 -23.21 9.89
CA THR A 235 3.05 -22.66 10.92
C THR A 235 2.63 -21.22 11.20
N VAL A 236 2.19 -20.94 12.44
CA VAL A 236 1.78 -19.59 12.86
C VAL A 236 3.00 -18.83 13.40
N LEU A 237 3.32 -17.69 12.79
CA LEU A 237 4.43 -16.81 13.17
C LEU A 237 3.90 -15.41 13.50
N LEU A 238 3.87 -15.06 14.78
CA LEU A 238 3.48 -13.73 15.25
C LEU A 238 4.72 -12.95 15.69
N VAL A 239 4.89 -11.73 15.17
CA VAL A 239 6.12 -10.93 15.31
C VAL A 239 5.91 -9.57 15.95
#